data_AF-A0A8H7XJX6-F1
#
_entry.id   AF-A0A8H7XJX6-F1
#
_cell.length_a   1.000
_cell.length_b   1.000
_cell.length_c   1.000
_cell.angle_alpha   90.00
_cell.angle_beta   90.00
_cell.angle_gamma   90.00
#
_symmetry.space_group_name_H-M   'P 1'
#
loop_
_entity.id
_entity.type
_entity.pdbx_description
1 polymer ?
#
loop_
_entity_poly.entity_id
_entity_poly.type
_entity_poly.pdbx_seq_one_letter_code
_entity_poly.pdbx_strand_id
1 'polypeptide(L)'
;MDDETAEIELLQQNLNKTRQISKRMTTILDSFDTRLAKLEKSILPLYTATQILNRRRNNIDQTLARIEDLSSNQQDLAADESLILRGPQPGQIAVYKEALERLNTSIAFNAADLDLAHTARLVQTGAQKLTQLYTKVVAEGSSGITPAPGTELMMTSFPSSLLPTLSPVVKFLRTLPLPSTHPSHPAAQTILATLKEAQQGYAEMRGNWSVKCLEGQGKRLVVRAETVDPLLTGREFRDWVELMLGTAEEEYKLLIELCPLSNPPMVSSAFGTLMVPILKLFSSVLTQLINLVKKSLHKYNFLALSAYEGLLSLQPHWEEVLSRRGSASDKNELKDGLQSLRALCLRSFPEFLADIKMGAMSRGADTNTKLMDFTTSASPSYTWSQITADFFQTISYIERIPQVLSAVESALYALGDGNWKMGEGVQVGKGSKDDDGTIVEHFIHDIVTTAISSLNTVSRGARRPPFSSVFLLNNISYLRQHLLLQPKDASVISLLSPSTTEALNSAFRTAKAGYFDLNFSPLMQTLTDDPKDKSNKGVAKEKFTRFFDLFDELLERHKFAGVLEEDPQARAEIGDEVIMLVVPSFQRFTQKQKDKEFSKNPQKYIKRSTEDVEAQLRNLFSR
;
A
#
# COMPACT_ATOMS: atom_id res chain seq x y z
N MET A 1 -54.49 147.38 14.08
CA MET A 1 -55.10 146.43 15.03
C MET A 1 -56.06 145.46 14.35
N ASP A 2 -56.73 145.84 13.26
CA ASP A 2 -57.72 144.92 12.62
C ASP A 2 -57.11 143.82 11.74
N ASP A 3 -55.95 144.04 11.12
CA ASP A 3 -55.31 143.04 10.22
C ASP A 3 -54.73 141.82 10.97
N GLU A 4 -54.09 142.03 12.13
CA GLU A 4 -53.52 140.93 12.94
C GLU A 4 -54.62 140.01 13.49
N THR A 5 -55.82 140.54 13.72
CA THR A 5 -56.96 139.78 14.25
C THR A 5 -57.53 138.84 13.19
N ALA A 6 -57.59 139.29 11.92
CA ALA A 6 -58.06 138.48 10.80
C ALA A 6 -57.06 137.35 10.45
N GLU A 7 -55.75 137.60 10.57
CA GLU A 7 -54.73 136.59 10.31
C GLU A 7 -54.70 135.50 11.41
N ILE A 8 -54.93 135.88 12.67
CA ILE A 8 -55.12 134.94 13.78
C ILE A 8 -56.39 134.09 13.56
N GLU A 9 -57.51 134.68 13.14
CA GLU A 9 -58.73 133.92 12.84
C GLU A 9 -58.52 132.91 11.70
N LEU A 10 -57.80 133.29 10.63
CA LEU A 10 -57.50 132.41 9.50
C LEU A 10 -56.54 131.28 9.89
N LEU A 11 -55.52 131.57 10.69
CA LEU A 11 -54.62 130.55 11.26
C LEU A 11 -55.38 129.62 12.20
N GLN A 12 -56.32 130.12 13.00
CA GLN A 12 -57.15 129.33 13.90
C GLN A 12 -58.14 128.45 13.12
N GLN A 13 -58.65 128.93 11.97
CA GLN A 13 -59.48 128.16 11.05
C GLN A 13 -58.67 127.05 10.35
N ASN A 14 -57.44 127.34 9.92
CA ASN A 14 -56.52 126.34 9.36
C ASN A 14 -56.09 125.30 10.41
N LEU A 15 -55.82 125.72 11.65
CA LEU A 15 -55.49 124.83 12.76
C LEU A 15 -56.69 123.92 13.08
N ASN A 16 -57.92 124.45 13.08
CA ASN A 16 -59.13 123.65 13.22
C ASN A 16 -59.33 122.65 12.08
N LYS A 17 -59.07 123.04 10.82
CA LYS A 17 -59.08 122.11 9.67
C LYS A 17 -58.05 120.99 9.83
N THR A 18 -56.81 121.32 10.20
CA THR A 18 -55.75 120.33 10.45
C THR A 18 -56.13 119.39 11.60
N ARG A 19 -56.71 119.92 12.68
CA ARG A 19 -57.20 119.12 13.82
C ARG A 19 -58.33 118.18 13.40
N GLN A 20 -59.23 118.64 12.52
CA GLN A 20 -60.32 117.83 11.99
C GLN A 20 -59.81 116.73 11.04
N ILE A 21 -58.79 117.00 10.23
CA ILE A 21 -58.11 116.01 9.39
C ILE A 21 -57.38 114.98 10.24
N SER A 22 -56.59 115.41 11.24
CA SER A 22 -55.95 114.50 12.20
C SER A 22 -56.99 113.62 12.89
N LYS A 23 -58.11 114.17 13.34
CA LYS A 23 -59.19 113.40 13.97
C LYS A 23 -59.78 112.36 13.01
N ARG A 24 -60.00 112.72 11.74
CA ARG A 24 -60.44 111.76 10.70
C ARG A 24 -59.40 110.67 10.45
N MET A 25 -58.11 111.02 10.38
CA MET A 25 -57.02 110.05 10.26
C MET A 25 -57.00 109.09 11.45
N THR A 26 -57.12 109.58 12.68
CA THR A 26 -57.19 108.74 13.89
C THR A 26 -58.40 107.81 13.84
N THR A 27 -59.57 108.29 13.43
CA THR A 27 -60.77 107.43 13.29
C THR A 27 -60.60 106.37 12.21
N ILE A 28 -59.96 106.68 11.08
CA ILE A 28 -59.67 105.70 10.03
C ILE A 28 -58.69 104.65 10.55
N LEU A 29 -57.63 105.06 11.24
CA LEU A 29 -56.65 104.15 11.84
C LEU A 29 -57.29 103.24 12.89
N ASP A 30 -58.11 103.78 13.80
CA ASP A 30 -58.88 102.97 14.77
C ASP A 30 -59.78 101.96 14.06
N SER A 31 -60.39 102.34 12.92
CA SER A 31 -61.22 101.44 12.13
C SER A 31 -60.42 100.33 11.44
N PHE A 32 -59.18 100.63 11.03
CA PHE A 32 -58.28 99.62 10.47
C PHE A 32 -57.76 98.69 11.55
N ASP A 33 -57.39 99.19 12.73
CA ASP A 33 -56.94 98.38 13.86
C ASP A 33 -58.05 97.45 14.36
N THR A 34 -59.29 97.94 14.47
CA THR A 34 -60.42 97.07 14.83
C THR A 34 -60.72 96.02 13.75
N ARG A 35 -60.56 96.36 12.45
CA ARG A 35 -60.72 95.39 11.37
C ARG A 35 -59.59 94.37 11.33
N LEU A 36 -58.34 94.77 11.57
CA LEU A 36 -57.18 93.90 11.68
C LEU A 36 -57.30 92.97 12.88
N ALA A 37 -57.69 93.48 14.04
CA ALA A 37 -57.92 92.65 15.23
C ALA A 37 -59.06 91.63 15.02
N LYS A 38 -60.15 92.02 14.33
CA LYS A 38 -61.21 91.07 13.95
C LYS A 38 -60.73 90.04 12.93
N LEU A 39 -59.94 90.46 11.94
CA LEU A 39 -59.36 89.59 10.93
C LEU A 39 -58.42 88.57 11.59
N GLU A 40 -57.51 89.01 12.44
CA GLU A 40 -56.59 88.17 13.21
C GLU A 40 -57.35 87.16 14.06
N LYS A 41 -58.39 87.60 14.79
CA LYS A 41 -59.24 86.71 15.59
C LYS A 41 -60.00 85.66 14.75
N SER A 42 -60.30 85.98 13.48
CA SER A 42 -60.98 85.07 12.55
C SER A 42 -60.04 84.13 11.78
N ILE A 43 -58.85 84.60 11.41
CA ILE A 43 -57.88 83.88 10.56
C ILE A 43 -56.92 83.02 11.39
N LEU A 44 -56.51 83.49 12.58
CA LEU A 44 -55.57 82.75 13.41
C LEU A 44 -56.05 81.32 13.73
N PRO A 45 -57.32 81.08 14.12
CA PRO A 45 -57.82 79.72 14.34
C PRO A 45 -57.83 78.86 13.06
N LEU A 46 -58.12 79.47 11.89
CA LEU A 46 -58.08 78.77 10.60
C LEU A 46 -56.66 78.39 10.21
N TYR A 47 -55.68 79.26 10.44
CA TYR A 47 -54.27 78.97 10.18
C TYR A 47 -53.77 77.84 11.09
N THR A 48 -54.08 77.90 12.39
CA THR A 48 -53.72 76.83 13.34
C THR A 48 -54.40 75.50 12.99
N ALA A 49 -55.70 75.52 12.65
CA ALA A 49 -56.42 74.33 12.22
C ALA A 49 -55.83 73.74 10.93
N THR A 50 -55.45 74.58 9.97
CA THR A 50 -54.79 74.17 8.72
C THR A 50 -53.41 73.55 8.98
N GLN A 51 -52.64 74.10 9.92
CA GLN A 51 -51.34 73.56 10.31
C GLN A 51 -51.48 72.18 10.97
N ILE A 52 -52.47 72.00 11.86
CA ILE A 52 -52.78 70.71 12.48
C ILE A 52 -53.25 69.71 11.41
N LEU A 53 -54.09 70.12 10.47
CA LEU A 53 -54.58 69.29 9.38
C LEU A 53 -53.43 68.84 8.47
N ASN A 54 -52.52 69.74 8.09
CA ASN A 54 -51.34 69.40 7.30
C ASN A 54 -50.40 68.43 8.05
N ARG A 55 -50.22 68.61 9.36
CA ARG A 55 -49.47 67.66 10.17
C ARG A 55 -50.14 66.30 10.21
N ARG A 56 -51.46 66.24 10.37
CA ARG A 56 -52.23 64.98 10.31
C ARG A 56 -52.14 64.32 8.94
N ARG A 57 -52.30 65.08 7.86
CA ARG A 57 -52.18 64.59 6.48
C ARG A 57 -50.80 63.99 6.26
N ASN A 58 -49.73 64.70 6.62
CA ASN A 58 -48.36 64.20 6.48
C ASN A 58 -48.13 62.93 7.31
N ASN A 59 -48.66 62.87 8.55
CA ASN A 59 -48.60 61.66 9.35
C ASN A 59 -49.37 60.49 8.71
N ILE A 60 -50.55 60.75 8.12
CA ILE A 60 -51.35 59.75 7.42
C ILE A 60 -50.61 59.26 6.17
N ASP A 61 -50.07 60.17 5.36
CA ASP A 61 -49.32 59.83 4.15
C ASP A 61 -48.08 58.99 4.49
N GLN A 62 -47.34 59.34 5.55
CA GLN A 62 -46.22 58.52 6.05
C GLN A 62 -46.67 57.16 6.59
N THR A 63 -47.81 57.10 7.26
CA THR A 63 -48.35 55.83 7.78
C THR A 63 -48.81 54.93 6.63
N LEU A 64 -49.47 55.48 5.61
CA LEU A 64 -49.89 54.76 4.42
C LEU A 64 -48.68 54.21 3.65
N ALA A 65 -47.64 55.02 3.44
CA ALA A 65 -46.40 54.55 2.82
C ALA A 65 -45.77 53.37 3.58
N ARG A 66 -45.75 53.43 4.92
CA ARG A 66 -45.26 52.31 5.75
C ARG A 66 -46.14 51.06 5.66
N ILE A 67 -47.45 51.22 5.52
CA ILE A 67 -48.38 50.09 5.34
C ILE A 67 -48.21 49.45 3.96
N GLU A 68 -48.01 50.26 2.91
CA GLU A 68 -47.72 49.77 1.55
C GLU A 68 -46.41 48.99 1.51
N ASP A 69 -45.33 49.51 2.13
CA ASP A 69 -44.04 48.82 2.26
C ASP A 69 -44.18 47.47 3.00
N LEU A 70 -44.99 47.42 4.07
CA LEU A 70 -45.24 46.18 4.81
C LEU A 70 -46.06 45.16 4.00
N SER A 71 -47.06 45.63 3.26
CA SER A 71 -47.91 44.77 2.43
C SER A 71 -47.14 44.15 1.27
N SER A 72 -46.28 44.91 0.59
CA SER A 72 -45.43 44.36 -0.48
C SER A 72 -44.46 43.33 0.07
N ASN A 73 -43.82 43.62 1.20
CA ASN A 73 -42.89 42.70 1.85
C ASN A 73 -43.57 41.37 2.26
N GLN A 74 -44.81 41.41 2.75
CA GLN A 74 -45.56 40.20 3.10
C GLN A 74 -45.93 39.35 1.87
N GLN A 75 -46.27 39.98 0.75
CA GLN A 75 -46.57 39.26 -0.49
C GLN A 75 -45.34 38.54 -1.05
N ASP A 76 -44.17 39.19 -0.99
CA ASP A 76 -42.89 38.61 -1.41
C ASP A 76 -42.46 37.46 -0.47
N LEU A 77 -42.69 37.60 0.85
CA LEU A 77 -42.42 36.53 1.82
C LEU A 77 -43.30 35.29 1.60
N ALA A 78 -44.59 35.44 1.29
CA ALA A 78 -45.47 34.32 0.98
C ALA A 78 -45.06 33.57 -0.30
N ALA A 79 -44.58 34.29 -1.32
CA ALA A 79 -44.04 33.69 -2.53
C ALA A 79 -42.74 32.92 -2.24
N ASP A 80 -41.85 33.50 -1.44
CA ASP A 80 -40.60 32.87 -1.00
C ASP A 80 -40.87 31.64 -0.12
N GLU A 81 -41.82 31.70 0.81
CA GLU A 81 -42.24 30.56 1.64
C GLU A 81 -42.71 29.39 0.76
N SER A 82 -43.59 29.64 -0.21
CA SER A 82 -44.07 28.61 -1.14
C SER A 82 -42.91 27.95 -1.91
N LEU A 83 -41.95 28.75 -2.39
CA LEU A 83 -40.75 28.25 -3.07
C LEU A 83 -39.88 27.39 -2.16
N ILE A 84 -39.64 27.82 -0.92
CA ILE A 84 -38.85 27.07 0.08
C ILE A 84 -39.54 25.76 0.44
N LEU A 85 -40.85 25.77 0.69
CA LEU A 85 -41.60 24.56 1.04
C LEU A 85 -41.64 23.54 -0.10
N ARG A 86 -41.63 23.99 -1.36
CA ARG A 86 -41.55 23.11 -2.54
C ARG A 86 -40.17 22.49 -2.72
N GLY A 87 -39.11 23.17 -2.31
CA GLY A 87 -37.72 22.72 -2.47
C GLY A 87 -37.12 23.00 -3.85
N PRO A 88 -35.79 22.86 -3.98
CA PRO A 88 -35.06 23.23 -5.19
C PRO A 88 -35.40 22.30 -6.35
N GLN A 89 -35.84 22.88 -7.48
CA GLN A 89 -36.17 22.14 -8.70
C GLN A 89 -35.00 22.16 -9.70
N PRO A 90 -34.82 21.11 -10.53
CA PRO A 90 -33.82 21.10 -11.59
C PRO A 90 -33.95 22.32 -12.51
N GLY A 91 -32.86 23.03 -12.77
CA GLY A 91 -32.84 24.24 -13.59
C GLY A 91 -33.36 25.52 -12.91
N GLN A 92 -33.89 25.46 -11.68
CA GLN A 92 -34.41 26.62 -10.92
C GLN A 92 -33.66 26.86 -9.60
N ILE A 93 -32.43 26.34 -9.47
CA ILE A 93 -31.62 26.47 -8.25
C ILE A 93 -31.28 27.94 -7.97
N ALA A 94 -31.07 28.75 -9.00
CA ALA A 94 -30.78 30.19 -8.86
C ALA A 94 -31.94 30.94 -8.17
N VAL A 95 -33.18 30.70 -8.61
CA VAL A 95 -34.38 31.31 -8.02
C VAL A 95 -34.55 30.88 -6.56
N TYR A 96 -34.29 29.61 -6.26
CA TYR A 96 -34.35 29.09 -4.90
C TYR A 96 -33.28 29.71 -3.99
N LYS A 97 -32.07 29.91 -4.53
CA LYS A 97 -30.97 30.59 -3.84
C LYS A 97 -31.35 32.04 -3.50
N GLU A 98 -31.86 32.79 -4.47
CA GLU A 98 -32.26 34.19 -4.28
C GLU A 98 -33.37 34.33 -3.23
N ALA A 99 -34.36 33.43 -3.21
CA ALA A 99 -35.40 33.40 -2.18
C ALA A 99 -34.81 33.18 -0.78
N LEU A 100 -33.84 32.26 -0.64
CA LEU A 100 -33.20 32.00 0.65
C LEU A 100 -32.28 33.15 1.09
N GLU A 101 -31.63 33.84 0.16
CA GLU A 101 -30.86 35.07 0.42
C GLU A 101 -31.78 36.19 0.89
N ARG A 102 -32.93 36.40 0.25
CA ARG A 102 -33.95 37.37 0.69
C ARG A 102 -34.43 37.08 2.12
N LEU A 103 -34.75 35.83 2.43
CA LEU A 103 -35.14 35.44 3.80
C LEU A 103 -34.03 35.71 4.82
N ASN A 104 -32.76 35.42 4.49
CA ASN A 104 -31.62 35.75 5.36
C ASN A 104 -31.45 37.27 5.54
N THR A 105 -31.62 38.06 4.49
CA THR A 105 -31.56 39.53 4.60
C THR A 105 -32.71 40.07 5.45
N SER A 106 -33.91 39.50 5.32
CA SER A 106 -35.07 39.88 6.15
C SER A 106 -34.79 39.67 7.63
N ILE A 107 -34.15 38.56 8.02
CA ILE A 107 -33.71 38.31 9.41
C ILE A 107 -32.69 39.37 9.88
N ALA A 108 -31.79 39.80 9.00
CA ALA A 108 -30.77 40.80 9.34
C ALA A 108 -31.35 42.22 9.51
N PHE A 109 -32.35 42.61 8.70
CA PHE A 109 -32.93 43.95 8.71
C PHE A 109 -34.12 44.11 9.68
N ASN A 110 -34.91 43.05 9.92
CA ASN A 110 -36.14 43.10 10.71
C ASN A 110 -36.03 42.38 12.08
N ALA A 111 -34.90 42.53 12.77
CA ALA A 111 -34.61 41.83 14.03
C ALA A 111 -35.59 42.14 15.20
N ALA A 112 -36.46 43.16 15.07
CA ALA A 112 -37.43 43.58 16.08
C ALA A 112 -38.86 43.05 15.86
N ASP A 113 -39.11 42.30 14.78
CA ASP A 113 -40.47 41.91 14.37
C ASP A 113 -40.90 40.53 14.91
N LEU A 114 -42.22 40.33 15.08
CA LEU A 114 -42.83 39.12 15.66
C LEU A 114 -42.62 37.86 14.78
N ASP A 115 -42.26 38.03 13.50
CA ASP A 115 -42.16 36.95 12.51
C ASP A 115 -40.73 36.38 12.34
N LEU A 116 -39.74 36.89 13.09
CA LEU A 116 -38.33 36.47 13.01
C LEU A 116 -38.15 34.95 13.18
N ALA A 117 -38.91 34.35 14.11
CA ALA A 117 -38.82 32.92 14.40
C ALA A 117 -39.39 32.07 13.26
N HIS A 118 -40.40 32.54 12.55
CA HIS A 118 -40.98 31.86 11.40
C HIS A 118 -40.04 31.95 10.20
N THR A 119 -39.54 33.14 9.86
CA THR A 119 -38.53 33.32 8.79
C THR A 119 -37.28 32.49 9.07
N ALA A 120 -36.82 32.39 10.32
CA ALA A 120 -35.72 31.52 10.70
C ALA A 120 -36.01 30.03 10.44
N ARG A 121 -37.23 29.56 10.72
CA ARG A 121 -37.65 28.18 10.41
C ARG A 121 -37.74 27.92 8.91
N LEU A 122 -38.16 28.92 8.12
CA LEU A 122 -38.12 28.83 6.66
C LEU A 122 -36.68 28.71 6.16
N VAL A 123 -35.75 29.52 6.67
CA VAL A 123 -34.32 29.39 6.33
C VAL A 123 -33.77 28.01 6.71
N GLN A 124 -34.11 27.48 7.89
CA GLN A 124 -33.73 26.12 8.29
C GLN A 124 -34.27 25.07 7.31
N THR A 125 -35.55 25.14 6.97
CA THR A 125 -36.20 24.25 6.01
C THR A 125 -35.56 24.35 4.63
N GLY A 126 -35.22 25.57 4.21
CA GLY A 126 -34.56 25.86 2.95
C GLY A 126 -33.19 25.21 2.84
N ALA A 127 -32.38 25.35 3.90
CA ALA A 127 -31.08 24.71 4.03
C ALA A 127 -31.20 23.18 4.04
N GLN A 128 -32.16 22.62 4.78
CA GLN A 128 -32.41 21.17 4.82
C GLN A 128 -32.78 20.59 3.44
N LYS A 129 -33.61 21.28 2.67
CA LYS A 129 -33.97 20.82 1.32
C LYS A 129 -32.80 20.91 0.32
N LEU A 130 -31.91 21.90 0.49
CA LEU A 130 -30.67 21.97 -0.29
C LEU A 130 -29.69 20.87 0.08
N THR A 131 -29.55 20.54 1.37
CA THR A 131 -28.72 19.41 1.78
C THR A 131 -29.31 18.08 1.34
N GLN A 132 -30.64 17.93 1.31
CA GLN A 132 -31.29 16.76 0.71
C GLN A 132 -30.97 16.62 -0.79
N LEU A 133 -31.02 17.71 -1.57
CA LEU A 133 -30.61 17.71 -2.98
C LEU A 133 -29.13 17.34 -3.13
N TYR A 134 -28.26 17.94 -2.32
CA TYR A 134 -26.83 17.61 -2.26
C TYR A 134 -26.62 16.11 -2.01
N THR A 135 -27.20 15.57 -0.94
CA THR A 135 -27.08 14.14 -0.57
C THR A 135 -27.62 13.24 -1.67
N LYS A 136 -28.72 13.61 -2.33
CA LYS A 136 -29.27 12.86 -3.46
C LYS A 136 -28.29 12.78 -4.64
N VAL A 137 -27.69 13.89 -5.04
CA VAL A 137 -26.73 13.92 -6.16
C VAL A 137 -25.44 13.18 -5.79
N VAL A 138 -25.00 13.28 -4.54
CA VAL A 138 -23.86 12.50 -4.03
C VAL A 138 -24.15 11.01 -4.05
N ALA A 139 -25.36 10.58 -3.65
CA ALA A 139 -25.78 9.19 -3.70
C ALA A 139 -25.79 8.65 -5.13
N GLU A 140 -26.29 9.43 -6.10
CA GLU A 140 -26.24 9.11 -7.53
C GLU A 140 -24.78 8.95 -8.01
N GLY A 141 -23.90 9.87 -7.64
CA GLY A 141 -22.46 9.81 -7.95
C GLY A 141 -21.67 8.75 -7.19
N SER A 142 -22.27 8.09 -6.19
CA SER A 142 -21.69 7.01 -5.38
C SER A 142 -22.34 5.65 -5.72
N SER A 143 -22.85 5.54 -6.94
CA SER A 143 -23.53 4.37 -7.48
C SER A 143 -23.09 4.14 -8.93
N GLY A 144 -23.38 2.96 -9.48
CA GLY A 144 -23.06 2.62 -10.87
C GLY A 144 -22.41 1.25 -11.02
N ILE A 145 -21.67 1.09 -12.11
CA ILE A 145 -20.96 -0.14 -12.45
C ILE A 145 -19.54 -0.07 -11.86
N THR A 146 -19.19 -1.06 -11.07
CA THR A 146 -17.84 -1.20 -10.52
C THR A 146 -16.89 -1.78 -11.56
N PRO A 147 -15.59 -1.43 -11.53
CA PRO A 147 -14.59 -2.04 -12.40
C PRO A 147 -14.62 -3.58 -12.29
N ALA A 148 -14.52 -4.28 -13.43
CA ALA A 148 -14.44 -5.73 -13.41
C ALA A 148 -13.11 -6.19 -12.78
N PRO A 149 -13.08 -7.32 -12.05
CA PRO A 149 -11.83 -7.88 -11.55
C PRO A 149 -10.86 -8.18 -12.71
N GLY A 150 -9.61 -7.69 -12.61
CA GLY A 150 -8.58 -7.88 -13.63
C GLY A 150 -8.55 -6.85 -14.77
N THR A 151 -9.42 -5.84 -14.77
CA THR A 151 -9.23 -4.65 -15.64
C THR A 151 -8.04 -3.82 -15.15
N GLU A 152 -7.38 -3.04 -16.03
CA GLU A 152 -6.36 -2.07 -15.63
C GLU A 152 -6.86 -1.22 -14.46
N LEU A 153 -5.99 -0.99 -13.47
CA LEU A 153 -6.29 -0.32 -12.21
C LEU A 153 -6.71 1.13 -12.48
N MET A 154 -7.99 1.36 -12.76
CA MET A 154 -8.55 2.68 -12.97
C MET A 154 -9.05 3.27 -11.65
N MET A 155 -8.58 4.48 -11.34
CA MET A 155 -9.11 5.28 -10.25
C MET A 155 -10.57 5.66 -10.55
N THR A 156 -11.50 5.39 -9.64
CA THR A 156 -12.90 5.76 -9.81
C THR A 156 -13.12 7.20 -9.36
N SER A 157 -13.31 8.12 -10.30
CA SER A 157 -13.61 9.52 -10.04
C SER A 157 -15.11 9.77 -9.86
N PHE A 158 -15.46 10.94 -9.29
CA PHE A 158 -16.85 11.38 -9.22
C PHE A 158 -17.38 11.70 -10.64
N PRO A 159 -18.59 11.28 -11.03
CA PRO A 159 -19.10 11.51 -12.38
C PRO A 159 -19.16 12.99 -12.75
N SER A 160 -18.42 13.39 -13.79
CA SER A 160 -18.32 14.78 -14.23
C SER A 160 -19.66 15.37 -14.69
N SER A 161 -20.59 14.52 -15.14
CA SER A 161 -21.96 14.90 -15.50
C SER A 161 -22.79 15.46 -14.34
N LEU A 162 -22.43 15.13 -13.10
CA LEU A 162 -23.15 15.56 -11.90
C LEU A 162 -22.59 16.87 -11.31
N LEU A 163 -21.37 17.25 -11.67
CA LEU A 163 -20.70 18.47 -11.18
C LEU A 163 -21.46 19.77 -11.52
N PRO A 164 -22.03 19.97 -12.72
CA PRO A 164 -22.80 21.17 -13.03
C PRO A 164 -23.98 21.41 -12.09
N THR A 165 -24.56 20.35 -11.51
CA THR A 165 -25.64 20.45 -10.51
C THR A 165 -25.08 20.58 -9.10
N LEU A 166 -24.05 19.78 -8.76
CA LEU A 166 -23.53 19.70 -7.40
C LEU A 166 -22.71 20.93 -7.00
N SER A 167 -21.79 21.38 -7.86
CA SER A 167 -20.86 22.47 -7.53
C SER A 167 -21.57 23.79 -7.17
N PRO A 168 -22.62 24.24 -7.89
CA PRO A 168 -23.39 25.42 -7.48
C PRO A 168 -24.09 25.26 -6.12
N VAL A 169 -24.63 24.06 -5.85
CA VAL A 169 -25.28 23.76 -4.55
C VAL A 169 -24.27 23.83 -3.42
N VAL A 170 -23.10 23.21 -3.57
CA VAL A 170 -22.02 23.24 -2.57
C VAL A 170 -21.53 24.67 -2.32
N LYS A 171 -21.30 25.44 -3.39
CA LYS A 171 -20.92 26.86 -3.28
C LYS A 171 -21.95 27.66 -2.49
N PHE A 172 -23.24 27.39 -2.67
CA PHE A 172 -24.29 28.08 -1.93
C PHE A 172 -24.43 27.59 -0.47
N LEU A 173 -24.30 26.28 -0.22
CA LEU A 173 -24.31 25.75 1.15
C LEU A 173 -23.20 26.38 2.01
N ARG A 174 -22.04 26.71 1.40
CA ARG A 174 -20.92 27.41 2.05
C ARG A 174 -21.22 28.87 2.42
N THR A 175 -22.23 29.50 1.82
CA THR A 175 -22.61 30.89 2.13
C THR A 175 -23.70 30.99 3.19
N LEU A 176 -24.28 29.86 3.64
CA LEU A 176 -25.32 29.86 4.66
C LEU A 176 -24.80 30.37 6.02
N PRO A 177 -25.66 30.99 6.84
CA PRO A 177 -25.24 31.54 8.13
C PRO A 177 -24.85 30.42 9.10
N LEU A 178 -23.59 30.44 9.54
CA LEU A 178 -23.04 29.54 10.55
C LEU A 178 -22.76 30.30 11.86
N PRO A 179 -22.73 29.63 13.03
CA PRO A 179 -22.48 30.29 14.33
C PRO A 179 -21.18 31.09 14.37
N SER A 180 -20.15 30.67 13.64
CA SER A 180 -18.86 31.39 13.54
C SER A 180 -18.92 32.67 12.70
N THR A 181 -19.91 32.78 11.80
CA THR A 181 -20.08 33.92 10.88
C THR A 181 -21.22 34.85 11.32
N HIS A 182 -22.28 34.27 11.87
CA HIS A 182 -23.50 34.96 12.28
C HIS A 182 -23.95 34.43 13.66
N PRO A 183 -23.24 34.80 14.75
CA PRO A 183 -23.51 34.27 16.09
C PRO A 183 -24.94 34.53 16.60
N SER A 184 -25.53 35.65 16.20
CA SER A 184 -26.89 36.04 16.61
C SER A 184 -27.99 35.48 15.69
N HIS A 185 -27.65 34.73 14.64
CA HIS A 185 -28.65 34.26 13.68
C HIS A 185 -29.40 33.03 14.23
N PRO A 186 -30.75 33.10 14.39
CA PRO A 186 -31.53 32.06 15.06
C PRO A 186 -31.47 30.68 14.38
N ALA A 187 -31.25 30.63 13.06
CA ALA A 187 -31.12 29.36 12.33
C ALA A 187 -29.71 28.74 12.33
N ALA A 188 -28.67 29.48 12.74
CA ALA A 188 -27.29 29.11 12.41
C ALA A 188 -26.84 27.78 13.03
N GLN A 189 -27.26 27.49 14.26
CA GLN A 189 -26.90 26.25 14.95
C GLN A 189 -27.50 25.02 14.26
N THR A 190 -28.78 25.10 13.85
CA THR A 190 -29.48 24.03 13.14
C THR A 190 -28.87 23.81 11.76
N ILE A 191 -28.56 24.89 11.03
CA ILE A 191 -27.90 24.81 9.71
C ILE A 191 -26.55 24.11 9.85
N LEU A 192 -25.73 24.49 10.83
CA LEU A 192 -24.44 23.83 11.07
C LEU A 192 -24.61 22.33 11.34
N ALA A 193 -25.60 21.93 12.14
CA ALA A 193 -25.88 20.51 12.41
C ALA A 193 -26.26 19.77 11.12
N THR A 194 -27.15 20.34 10.30
CA THR A 194 -27.57 19.76 9.01
C THR A 194 -26.40 19.63 8.03
N LEU A 195 -25.51 20.62 7.94
CA LEU A 195 -24.32 20.55 7.08
C LEU A 195 -23.32 19.50 7.56
N LYS A 196 -23.15 19.35 8.88
CA LYS A 196 -22.30 18.29 9.47
C LYS A 196 -22.83 16.90 9.10
N GLU A 197 -24.14 16.69 9.24
CA GLU A 197 -24.80 15.43 8.87
C GLU A 197 -24.63 15.13 7.37
N ALA A 198 -24.88 16.11 6.50
CA ALA A 198 -24.72 15.95 5.06
C ALA A 198 -23.26 15.63 4.65
N GLN A 199 -22.28 16.27 5.29
CA GLN A 199 -20.86 16.01 5.06
C GLN A 199 -20.42 14.62 5.55
N GLN A 200 -20.94 14.15 6.70
CA GLN A 200 -20.70 12.78 7.14
C GLN A 200 -21.35 11.77 6.20
N GLY A 201 -22.59 12.02 5.76
CA GLY A 201 -23.26 11.18 4.76
C GLY A 201 -22.48 11.10 3.44
N TYR A 202 -21.87 12.20 2.97
CA TYR A 202 -20.95 12.18 1.83
C TYR A 202 -19.78 11.23 2.08
N ALA A 203 -19.09 11.38 3.20
CA ALA A 203 -17.94 10.54 3.53
C ALA A 203 -18.29 9.05 3.59
N GLU A 204 -19.42 8.71 4.20
CA GLU A 204 -19.92 7.33 4.27
C GLU A 204 -20.26 6.76 2.90
N MET A 205 -21.01 7.50 2.07
CA MET A 205 -21.40 7.05 0.72
C MET A 205 -20.17 6.84 -0.17
N ARG A 206 -19.24 7.79 -0.17
CA ARG A 206 -18.01 7.72 -0.96
C ARG A 206 -17.07 6.62 -0.48
N GLY A 207 -16.83 6.51 0.83
CA GLY A 207 -15.99 5.44 1.38
C GLY A 207 -16.53 4.03 1.06
N ASN A 208 -17.85 3.83 1.16
CA ASN A 208 -18.48 2.58 0.77
C ASN A 208 -18.42 2.33 -0.74
N TRP A 209 -18.52 3.38 -1.56
CA TRP A 209 -18.36 3.27 -3.01
C TRP A 209 -16.92 2.90 -3.41
N SER A 210 -15.90 3.52 -2.80
CA SER A 210 -14.50 3.15 -3.01
C SER A 210 -14.25 1.67 -2.68
N VAL A 211 -14.83 1.16 -1.58
CA VAL A 211 -14.75 -0.26 -1.24
C VAL A 211 -15.35 -1.14 -2.33
N LYS A 212 -16.54 -0.81 -2.85
CA LYS A 212 -17.16 -1.59 -3.94
C LYS A 212 -16.27 -1.64 -5.20
N CYS A 213 -15.54 -0.57 -5.48
CA CYS A 213 -14.64 -0.50 -6.63
C CYS A 213 -13.35 -1.31 -6.42
N LEU A 214 -12.85 -1.37 -5.18
CA LEU A 214 -11.58 -2.03 -4.83
C LEU A 214 -11.72 -3.50 -4.45
N GLU A 215 -12.88 -3.91 -3.93
CA GLU A 215 -13.10 -5.23 -3.33
C GLU A 215 -12.89 -6.38 -4.34
N GLY A 216 -13.35 -6.21 -5.59
CA GLY A 216 -13.22 -7.22 -6.63
C GLY A 216 -11.77 -7.58 -6.93
N GLN A 217 -10.89 -6.58 -6.99
CA GLN A 217 -9.45 -6.77 -7.22
C GLN A 217 -8.77 -7.45 -6.02
N GLY A 218 -9.08 -6.99 -4.80
CA GLY A 218 -8.54 -7.57 -3.56
C GLY A 218 -8.93 -9.04 -3.36
N LYS A 219 -10.20 -9.41 -3.62
CA LYS A 219 -10.65 -10.81 -3.54
C LYS A 219 -10.01 -11.68 -4.61
N ARG A 220 -9.89 -11.19 -5.85
CA ARG A 220 -9.25 -11.91 -6.97
C ARG A 220 -7.81 -12.27 -6.65
N LEU A 221 -7.07 -11.36 -6.02
CA LEU A 221 -5.70 -11.59 -5.59
C LEU A 221 -5.59 -12.81 -4.66
N VAL A 222 -6.40 -12.86 -3.61
CA VAL A 222 -6.39 -13.96 -2.63
C VAL A 222 -6.73 -15.30 -3.29
N VAL A 223 -7.72 -15.33 -4.18
CA VAL A 223 -8.13 -16.57 -4.89
C VAL A 223 -7.03 -17.07 -5.83
N ARG A 224 -6.34 -16.17 -6.53
CA ARG A 224 -5.29 -16.54 -7.48
C ARG A 224 -3.96 -16.90 -6.83
N ALA A 225 -3.75 -16.51 -5.57
CA ALA A 225 -2.50 -16.73 -4.83
C ALA A 225 -2.08 -18.21 -4.73
N GLU A 226 -3.01 -19.16 -4.86
CA GLU A 226 -2.69 -20.60 -4.86
C GLU A 226 -2.19 -21.11 -6.22
N THR A 227 -2.48 -20.37 -7.30
CA THR A 227 -2.28 -20.78 -8.71
C THR A 227 -1.24 -19.95 -9.46
N VAL A 228 -0.92 -18.76 -8.93
CA VAL A 228 0.01 -17.80 -9.51
C VAL A 228 1.32 -17.84 -8.71
N ASP A 229 2.43 -17.46 -9.34
CA ASP A 229 3.72 -17.39 -8.66
C ASP A 229 3.64 -16.50 -7.39
N PRO A 230 4.22 -16.96 -6.26
CA PRO A 230 4.23 -16.23 -4.99
C PRO A 230 4.77 -14.80 -5.08
N LEU A 231 5.85 -14.56 -5.83
CA LEU A 231 6.46 -13.23 -5.96
C LEU A 231 5.55 -12.29 -6.76
N LEU A 232 5.00 -12.78 -7.87
CA LEU A 232 4.05 -12.00 -8.67
C LEU A 232 2.82 -11.61 -7.85
N THR A 233 2.28 -12.55 -7.06
CA THR A 233 1.13 -12.29 -6.19
C THR A 233 1.45 -11.22 -5.13
N GLY A 234 2.65 -11.23 -4.55
CA GLY A 234 3.10 -10.20 -3.62
C GLY A 234 3.22 -8.82 -4.26
N ARG A 235 3.64 -8.75 -5.54
CA ARG A 235 3.64 -7.50 -6.33
C ARG A 235 2.22 -7.03 -6.67
N GLU A 236 1.34 -7.93 -7.11
CA GLU A 236 -0.08 -7.60 -7.32
C GLU A 236 -0.72 -7.05 -6.02
N PHE A 237 -0.27 -7.51 -4.84
CA PHE A 237 -0.75 -7.00 -3.55
C PHE A 237 -0.30 -5.57 -3.30
N ARG A 238 0.98 -5.26 -3.58
CA ARG A 238 1.49 -3.88 -3.55
C ARG A 238 0.68 -2.98 -4.46
N ASP A 239 0.49 -3.38 -5.72
CA ASP A 239 -0.21 -2.56 -6.72
C ASP A 239 -1.66 -2.29 -6.31
N TRP A 240 -2.31 -3.27 -5.68
CA TRP A 240 -3.65 -3.09 -5.12
C TRP A 240 -3.68 -2.12 -3.93
N VAL A 241 -2.69 -2.18 -3.03
CA VAL A 241 -2.56 -1.20 -1.92
C VAL A 241 -2.26 0.20 -2.46
N GLU A 242 -1.43 0.31 -3.50
CA GLU A 242 -1.12 1.58 -4.17
C GLU A 242 -2.37 2.18 -4.82
N LEU A 243 -3.18 1.38 -5.53
CA LEU A 243 -4.48 1.81 -6.05
C LEU A 243 -5.42 2.28 -4.92
N MET A 244 -5.45 1.55 -3.80
CA MET A 244 -6.27 1.92 -2.64
C MET A 244 -5.85 3.30 -2.10
N LEU A 245 -4.56 3.56 -1.95
CA LEU A 245 -4.03 4.83 -1.46
C LEU A 245 -4.30 5.96 -2.46
N GLY A 246 -4.05 5.74 -3.75
CA GLY A 246 -4.40 6.71 -4.80
C GLY A 246 -5.89 7.04 -4.83
N THR A 247 -6.76 6.04 -4.64
CA THR A 247 -8.21 6.27 -4.50
C THR A 247 -8.53 7.17 -3.31
N ALA A 248 -7.91 6.91 -2.15
CA ALA A 248 -8.08 7.74 -0.95
C ALA A 248 -7.61 9.19 -1.17
N GLU A 249 -6.52 9.40 -1.91
CA GLU A 249 -6.04 10.75 -2.24
C GLU A 249 -7.00 11.51 -3.13
N GLU A 250 -7.55 10.85 -4.15
CA GLU A 250 -8.51 11.48 -5.04
C GLU A 250 -9.82 11.80 -4.31
N GLU A 251 -10.29 10.89 -3.46
CA GLU A 251 -11.45 11.16 -2.60
C GLU A 251 -11.18 12.32 -1.63
N TYR A 252 -9.96 12.50 -1.14
CA TYR A 252 -9.61 13.66 -0.31
C TYR A 252 -9.72 14.97 -1.09
N LYS A 253 -9.25 15.02 -2.35
CA LYS A 253 -9.40 16.21 -3.21
C LYS A 253 -10.88 16.51 -3.46
N LEU A 254 -11.66 15.48 -3.81
CA LEU A 254 -13.11 15.60 -4.02
C LEU A 254 -13.83 16.05 -2.74
N LEU A 255 -13.41 15.58 -1.57
CA LEU A 255 -13.96 16.00 -0.28
C LEU A 255 -13.72 17.50 -0.03
N ILE A 256 -12.54 18.03 -0.36
CA ILE A 256 -12.26 19.47 -0.28
C ILE A 256 -13.14 20.26 -1.26
N GLU A 257 -13.32 19.76 -2.48
CA GLU A 257 -14.09 20.45 -3.52
C GLU A 257 -15.60 20.43 -3.25
N LEU A 258 -16.14 19.27 -2.88
CA LEU A 258 -17.57 18.96 -2.90
C LEU A 258 -18.25 19.02 -1.53
N CYS A 259 -17.52 19.06 -0.40
CA CYS A 259 -18.19 19.15 0.92
C CYS A 259 -18.59 20.58 1.32
N PRO A 260 -19.70 20.74 2.08
CA PRO A 260 -20.19 22.05 2.50
C PRO A 260 -19.32 22.72 3.59
N LEU A 261 -18.63 21.98 4.45
CA LEU A 261 -17.77 22.55 5.50
C LEU A 261 -16.30 22.37 5.15
N SER A 262 -15.66 23.45 4.68
CA SER A 262 -14.25 23.45 4.24
C SER A 262 -13.24 23.71 5.35
N ASN A 263 -13.67 23.82 6.60
CA ASN A 263 -12.73 24.04 7.70
C ASN A 263 -11.88 22.77 7.94
N PRO A 264 -10.58 22.89 8.25
CA PRO A 264 -9.69 21.74 8.41
C PRO A 264 -10.20 20.65 9.37
N PRO A 265 -10.72 20.93 10.58
CA PRO A 265 -11.13 19.86 11.49
C PRO A 265 -12.36 19.08 10.99
N MET A 266 -13.32 19.74 10.32
CA MET A 266 -14.46 19.03 9.72
C MET A 266 -14.05 18.19 8.51
N VAL A 267 -13.11 18.68 7.69
CA VAL A 267 -12.51 17.95 6.57
C VAL A 267 -11.80 16.69 7.08
N SER A 268 -10.93 16.84 8.07
CA SER A 268 -10.20 15.71 8.68
C SER A 268 -11.12 14.69 9.36
N SER A 269 -12.21 15.14 10.00
CA SER A 269 -13.22 14.24 10.57
C SER A 269 -13.95 13.46 9.48
N ALA A 270 -14.41 14.13 8.42
CA ALA A 270 -15.12 13.47 7.31
C ALA A 270 -14.19 12.51 6.54
N PHE A 271 -12.94 12.90 6.30
CA PHE A 271 -11.95 12.00 5.69
C PHE A 271 -11.65 10.78 6.58
N GLY A 272 -11.61 10.97 7.91
CA GLY A 272 -11.55 9.87 8.86
C GLY A 272 -12.68 8.86 8.65
N THR A 273 -13.93 9.33 8.58
CA THR A 273 -15.12 8.49 8.30
C THR A 273 -15.02 7.76 6.96
N LEU A 274 -14.57 8.45 5.90
CA LEU A 274 -14.40 7.89 4.56
C LEU A 274 -13.39 6.73 4.55
N MET A 275 -12.30 6.87 5.31
CA MET A 275 -11.22 5.89 5.36
C MET A 275 -11.55 4.61 6.13
N VAL A 276 -12.50 4.66 7.09
CA VAL A 276 -12.88 3.49 7.91
C VAL A 276 -13.22 2.25 7.07
N PRO A 277 -14.18 2.30 6.10
CA PRO A 277 -14.51 1.14 5.29
C PRO A 277 -13.36 0.68 4.37
N ILE A 278 -12.55 1.61 3.85
CA ILE A 278 -11.40 1.31 2.99
C ILE A 278 -10.33 0.53 3.76
N LEU A 279 -9.98 0.98 4.97
CA LEU A 279 -8.99 0.32 5.81
C LEU A 279 -9.49 -1.02 6.33
N LYS A 280 -10.81 -1.15 6.58
CA LYS A 280 -11.43 -2.43 6.91
C LYS A 280 -11.30 -3.44 5.76
N LEU A 281 -11.45 -3.00 4.50
CA LEU A 281 -11.20 -3.84 3.33
C LEU A 281 -9.73 -4.28 3.27
N PHE A 282 -8.78 -3.36 3.48
CA PHE A 282 -7.35 -3.68 3.60
C PHE A 282 -7.09 -4.77 4.63
N SER A 283 -7.54 -4.58 5.87
CA SER A 283 -7.34 -5.55 6.94
C SER A 283 -7.97 -6.92 6.60
N SER A 284 -9.12 -6.93 5.92
CA SER A 284 -9.78 -8.18 5.51
C SER A 284 -8.97 -8.96 4.46
N VAL A 285 -8.51 -8.28 3.40
CA VAL A 285 -7.72 -8.91 2.33
C VAL A 285 -6.36 -9.37 2.87
N LEU A 286 -5.68 -8.52 3.64
CA LEU A 286 -4.41 -8.88 4.25
C LEU A 286 -4.55 -10.07 5.21
N THR A 287 -5.60 -10.11 6.03
CA THR A 287 -5.84 -11.25 6.95
C THR A 287 -6.02 -12.56 6.17
N GLN A 288 -6.73 -12.53 5.05
CA GLN A 288 -6.89 -13.71 4.19
C GLN A 288 -5.55 -14.15 3.59
N LEU A 289 -4.74 -13.21 3.11
CA LEU A 289 -3.40 -13.48 2.59
C LEU A 289 -2.46 -14.05 3.66
N ILE A 290 -2.47 -13.47 4.87
CA ILE A 290 -1.71 -13.96 6.02
C ILE A 290 -2.16 -15.37 6.41
N ASN A 291 -3.46 -15.66 6.40
CA ASN A 291 -3.97 -16.98 6.70
C ASN A 291 -3.53 -18.01 5.65
N LEU A 292 -3.47 -17.63 4.37
CA LEU A 292 -2.92 -18.48 3.31
C LEU A 292 -1.44 -18.78 3.56
N VAL A 293 -0.63 -17.76 3.86
CA VAL A 293 0.80 -17.92 4.18
C VAL A 293 0.99 -18.82 5.40
N LYS A 294 0.19 -18.63 6.45
CA LYS A 294 0.26 -19.44 7.68
C LYS A 294 -0.07 -20.91 7.46
N LYS A 295 -0.90 -21.27 6.47
CA LYS A 295 -1.20 -22.68 6.15
C LYS A 295 0.03 -23.43 5.65
N SER A 296 0.92 -22.76 4.91
CA SER A 296 2.17 -23.34 4.41
C SER A 296 3.21 -22.24 4.23
N LEU A 297 4.01 -22.00 5.29
CA LEU A 297 5.02 -20.94 5.26
C LEU A 297 6.12 -21.25 4.25
N HIS A 298 6.53 -22.52 4.12
CA HIS A 298 7.54 -22.95 3.15
C HIS A 298 7.12 -22.65 1.69
N LYS A 299 5.85 -22.82 1.35
CA LYS A 299 5.33 -22.57 -0.02
C LYS A 299 5.14 -21.09 -0.32
N TYR A 300 4.72 -20.30 0.68
CA TYR A 300 4.31 -18.91 0.49
C TYR A 300 5.27 -17.89 1.13
N ASN A 301 6.49 -18.30 1.49
CA ASN A 301 7.51 -17.42 2.08
C ASN A 301 7.82 -16.20 1.19
N PHE A 302 8.02 -16.41 -0.11
CA PHE A 302 8.32 -15.35 -1.06
C PHE A 302 7.10 -14.46 -1.36
N LEU A 303 5.89 -14.98 -1.20
CA LEU A 303 4.68 -14.16 -1.20
C LEU A 303 4.68 -13.20 0.00
N ALA A 304 5.03 -13.71 1.19
CA ALA A 304 5.10 -12.88 2.39
C ALA A 304 6.21 -11.83 2.32
N LEU A 305 7.39 -12.21 1.83
CA LEU A 305 8.52 -11.29 1.61
C LEU A 305 8.19 -10.22 0.58
N SER A 306 7.61 -10.59 -0.57
CA SER A 306 7.23 -9.63 -1.60
C SER A 306 6.09 -8.70 -1.15
N ALA A 307 5.09 -9.22 -0.42
CA ALA A 307 4.04 -8.38 0.15
C ALA A 307 4.59 -7.43 1.25
N TYR A 308 5.54 -7.90 2.06
CA TYR A 308 6.24 -7.10 3.06
C TYR A 308 7.05 -5.98 2.40
N GLU A 309 7.83 -6.30 1.36
CA GLU A 309 8.59 -5.32 0.57
C GLU A 309 7.67 -4.26 -0.04
N GLY A 310 6.58 -4.70 -0.66
CA GLY A 310 5.60 -3.82 -1.27
C GLY A 310 5.01 -2.85 -0.25
N LEU A 311 4.55 -3.36 0.89
CA LEU A 311 3.95 -2.52 1.93
C LEU A 311 4.97 -1.60 2.62
N LEU A 312 6.23 -2.06 2.78
CA LEU A 312 7.33 -1.25 3.29
C LEU A 312 7.66 -0.09 2.34
N SER A 313 7.69 -0.35 1.03
CA SER A 313 7.95 0.69 0.02
C SER A 313 6.87 1.77 -0.01
N LEU A 314 5.63 1.43 0.35
CA LEU A 314 4.50 2.34 0.42
C LEU A 314 4.40 3.09 1.76
N GLN A 315 5.34 2.89 2.70
CA GLN A 315 5.31 3.51 4.02
C GLN A 315 5.16 5.04 4.02
N PRO A 316 6.01 5.79 3.31
CA PRO A 316 5.89 7.25 3.28
C PRO A 316 4.53 7.71 2.75
N HIS A 317 4.00 7.00 1.76
CA HIS A 317 2.74 7.35 1.10
C HIS A 317 1.54 7.13 2.02
N TRP A 318 1.44 5.99 2.71
CA TRP A 318 0.33 5.80 3.65
C TRP A 318 0.45 6.66 4.91
N GLU A 319 1.67 7.00 5.36
CA GLU A 319 1.84 7.95 6.48
C GLU A 319 1.28 9.32 6.12
N GLU A 320 1.57 9.80 4.91
CA GLU A 320 1.01 11.06 4.40
C GLU A 320 -0.51 11.01 4.30
N VAL A 321 -1.09 9.99 3.66
CA VAL A 321 -2.54 9.86 3.49
C VAL A 321 -3.24 9.78 4.85
N LEU A 322 -2.74 8.95 5.78
CA LEU A 322 -3.38 8.78 7.09
C LEU A 322 -3.21 10.00 8.00
N SER A 323 -2.18 10.84 7.80
CA SER A 323 -1.99 12.10 8.55
C SER A 323 -3.12 13.11 8.32
N ARG A 324 -3.84 12.99 7.20
CA ARG A 324 -4.98 13.85 6.85
C ARG A 324 -6.24 13.50 7.65
N ARG A 325 -6.29 12.33 8.29
CA ARG A 325 -7.37 11.90 9.18
C ARG A 325 -7.32 12.71 10.48
N GLY A 326 -8.49 13.06 11.03
CA GLY A 326 -8.55 13.66 12.36
C GLY A 326 -8.05 12.69 13.45
N SER A 327 -7.81 13.20 14.66
CA SER A 327 -7.33 12.45 15.84
C SER A 327 -8.30 11.39 16.40
N ALA A 328 -9.30 10.96 15.62
CA ALA A 328 -10.35 10.05 16.05
C ALA A 328 -9.91 8.57 16.10
N SER A 329 -8.76 8.21 15.51
CA SER A 329 -8.22 6.85 15.55
C SER A 329 -6.70 6.87 15.62
N ASP A 330 -6.15 6.51 16.78
CA ASP A 330 -4.70 6.25 16.97
C ASP A 330 -4.25 4.95 16.27
N LYS A 331 -5.20 4.17 15.72
CA LYS A 331 -4.91 2.92 15.04
C LYS A 331 -4.44 3.17 13.61
N ASN A 332 -3.38 2.46 13.26
CA ASN A 332 -2.82 2.46 11.92
C ASN A 332 -2.80 1.02 11.41
N GLU A 333 -3.87 0.66 10.73
CA GLU A 333 -4.12 -0.68 10.20
C GLU A 333 -3.03 -1.13 9.21
N LEU A 334 -2.47 -0.19 8.44
CA LEU A 334 -1.37 -0.45 7.49
C LEU A 334 -0.06 -0.75 8.22
N LYS A 335 0.25 0.00 9.28
CA LYS A 335 1.40 -0.25 10.15
C LYS A 335 1.27 -1.59 10.89
N ASP A 336 0.10 -1.90 11.43
CA ASP A 336 -0.18 -3.18 12.11
C ASP A 336 -0.07 -4.35 11.11
N GLY A 337 -0.55 -4.15 9.89
CA GLY A 337 -0.41 -5.09 8.78
C GLY A 337 1.06 -5.34 8.41
N LEU A 338 1.87 -4.28 8.31
CA LEU A 338 3.31 -4.36 8.05
C LEU A 338 4.03 -5.15 9.15
N GLN A 339 3.72 -4.90 10.42
CA GLN A 339 4.31 -5.69 11.52
C GLN A 339 3.88 -7.16 11.47
N SER A 340 2.64 -7.44 11.07
CA SER A 340 2.14 -8.81 10.92
C SER A 340 2.86 -9.58 9.80
N LEU A 341 3.11 -8.93 8.67
CA LEU A 341 3.91 -9.50 7.57
C LEU A 341 5.37 -9.68 7.98
N ARG A 342 5.96 -8.70 8.68
CA ARG A 342 7.33 -8.78 9.21
C ARG A 342 7.49 -9.99 10.12
N ALA A 343 6.56 -10.22 11.06
CA ALA A 343 6.60 -11.36 11.96
C ALA A 343 6.59 -12.72 11.22
N LEU A 344 5.85 -12.83 10.12
CA LEU A 344 5.88 -14.02 9.27
C LEU A 344 7.22 -14.20 8.57
N CYS A 345 7.79 -13.12 8.04
CA CYS A 345 9.10 -13.15 7.38
C CYS A 345 10.21 -13.56 8.35
N LEU A 346 10.23 -12.98 9.56
CA LEU A 346 11.20 -13.31 10.62
C LEU A 346 11.18 -14.80 10.97
N ARG A 347 9.99 -15.40 11.04
CA ARG A 347 9.82 -16.82 11.32
C ARG A 347 10.23 -17.71 10.15
N SER A 348 10.17 -17.21 8.91
CA SER A 348 10.48 -18.01 7.72
C SER A 348 11.96 -18.38 7.58
N PHE A 349 12.89 -17.55 8.06
CA PHE A 349 14.33 -17.84 7.92
C PHE A 349 14.79 -19.03 8.78
N PRO A 350 14.49 -19.11 10.10
CA PRO A 350 14.83 -20.28 10.89
C PRO A 350 14.09 -21.55 10.45
N GLU A 351 12.81 -21.44 10.07
CA GLU A 351 12.03 -22.58 9.57
C GLU A 351 12.68 -23.17 8.32
N PHE A 352 13.15 -22.32 7.39
CA PHE A 352 13.87 -22.80 6.20
C PHE A 352 15.16 -23.57 6.53
N LEU A 353 15.97 -23.08 7.49
CA LEU A 353 17.16 -23.80 7.94
C LEU A 353 16.82 -25.13 8.63
N ALA A 354 15.74 -25.15 9.42
CA ALA A 354 15.24 -26.37 10.05
C ALA A 354 14.75 -27.37 9.00
N ASP A 355 14.06 -26.91 7.96
CA ASP A 355 13.57 -27.76 6.87
C ASP A 355 14.72 -28.42 6.10
N ILE A 356 15.82 -27.71 5.83
CA ILE A 356 17.04 -28.30 5.23
C ILE A 356 17.59 -29.43 6.12
N LYS A 357 17.66 -29.20 7.44
CA LYS A 357 18.16 -30.21 8.41
C LYS A 357 17.22 -31.41 8.52
N MET A 358 15.90 -31.18 8.58
CA MET A 358 14.89 -32.24 8.65
C MET A 358 14.83 -33.06 7.37
N GLY A 359 15.03 -32.44 6.21
CA GLY A 359 15.14 -33.13 4.92
C GLY A 359 16.24 -34.19 4.91
N ALA A 360 17.35 -33.96 5.61
CA ALA A 360 18.43 -34.94 5.78
C ALA A 360 18.10 -36.09 6.75
N MET A 361 17.09 -35.95 7.61
CA MET A 361 16.71 -36.95 8.61
C MET A 361 15.58 -37.88 8.15
N SER A 362 14.96 -37.62 6.99
CA SER A 362 13.85 -38.42 6.47
C SER A 362 14.30 -39.87 6.22
N ARG A 363 13.77 -40.80 7.05
CA ARG A 363 14.08 -42.23 6.99
C ARG A 363 13.46 -42.84 5.74
N GLY A 364 14.30 -43.11 4.74
CA GLY A 364 13.87 -43.67 3.46
C GLY A 364 14.51 -43.00 2.25
N ALA A 365 15.43 -42.05 2.43
CA ALA A 365 16.29 -41.58 1.35
C ALA A 365 17.04 -42.78 0.77
N ASP A 366 16.52 -43.33 -0.33
CA ASP A 366 17.22 -44.30 -1.13
C ASP A 366 18.56 -43.67 -1.50
N THR A 367 19.64 -44.16 -0.90
CA THR A 367 21.02 -43.79 -1.21
C THR A 367 21.45 -44.31 -2.59
N ASN A 368 20.48 -44.43 -3.49
CA ASN A 368 20.70 -44.39 -4.92
C ASN A 368 21.36 -43.03 -5.22
N THR A 369 22.26 -42.98 -6.18
CA THR A 369 23.12 -41.83 -6.49
C THR A 369 22.40 -40.58 -7.01
N LYS A 370 21.08 -40.54 -6.87
CA LYS A 370 20.21 -39.45 -7.26
C LYS A 370 20.46 -38.23 -6.38
N LEU A 371 20.22 -37.06 -6.95
CA LEU A 371 20.25 -35.81 -6.21
C LEU A 371 19.16 -35.83 -5.14
N MET A 372 19.43 -35.22 -3.98
CA MET A 372 18.41 -35.07 -2.96
C MET A 372 17.37 -34.07 -3.40
N ASP A 373 16.13 -34.34 -3.02
CA ASP A 373 15.04 -33.42 -3.30
C ASP A 373 15.26 -32.04 -2.69
N PHE A 374 16.14 -31.83 -1.69
CA PHE A 374 16.49 -30.51 -1.13
C PHE A 374 17.60 -29.71 -1.85
N THR A 375 18.23 -30.29 -2.88
CA THR A 375 19.40 -29.70 -3.55
C THR A 375 19.20 -29.28 -5.01
N THR A 376 18.19 -29.74 -5.75
CA THR A 376 18.12 -29.49 -7.22
C THR A 376 17.65 -28.07 -7.63
N SER A 377 17.27 -27.81 -8.88
CA SER A 377 16.56 -26.59 -9.28
C SER A 377 15.45 -26.98 -10.25
N ALA A 378 14.29 -26.32 -10.20
CA ALA A 378 13.10 -26.74 -10.94
C ALA A 378 13.37 -27.04 -12.43
N SER A 379 12.89 -28.20 -12.90
CA SER A 379 12.93 -28.61 -14.31
C SER A 379 11.92 -27.79 -15.15
N PRO A 380 12.22 -27.42 -16.42
CA PRO A 380 11.39 -26.50 -17.21
C PRO A 380 10.07 -27.10 -17.74
N SER A 381 9.79 -28.39 -17.54
CA SER A 381 8.76 -29.11 -18.30
C SER A 381 7.52 -29.52 -17.50
N TYR A 382 6.98 -28.72 -16.58
CA TYR A 382 5.69 -29.06 -15.95
C TYR A 382 4.83 -27.84 -15.63
N THR A 383 3.54 -27.95 -15.95
CA THR A 383 2.48 -26.97 -15.68
C THR A 383 2.32 -26.70 -14.18
N TRP A 384 2.06 -25.44 -13.82
CA TRP A 384 2.01 -24.89 -12.46
C TRP A 384 1.19 -25.67 -11.41
N SER A 385 0.26 -26.55 -11.80
CA SER A 385 -0.50 -27.39 -10.86
C SER A 385 0.26 -28.62 -10.33
N GLN A 386 1.44 -28.94 -10.87
CA GLN A 386 2.32 -30.02 -10.37
C GLN A 386 3.55 -29.49 -9.61
N ILE A 387 3.82 -28.18 -9.73
CA ILE A 387 4.86 -27.44 -8.98
C ILE A 387 4.54 -27.39 -7.46
N THR A 388 3.34 -27.81 -7.06
CA THR A 388 2.88 -27.78 -5.67
C THR A 388 3.31 -29.00 -4.82
N ALA A 389 4.16 -29.91 -5.33
CA ALA A 389 4.72 -31.03 -4.56
C ALA A 389 6.25 -30.93 -4.29
N ASP A 390 6.99 -30.05 -4.98
CA ASP A 390 8.47 -30.04 -4.99
C ASP A 390 9.07 -28.65 -4.64
N PHE A 391 8.65 -28.03 -3.54
CA PHE A 391 9.11 -26.68 -3.15
C PHE A 391 10.24 -26.68 -2.10
N PHE A 392 11.24 -27.55 -2.27
CA PHE A 392 12.41 -27.54 -1.41
C PHE A 392 13.66 -27.68 -2.23
N GLN A 393 14.29 -26.64 -2.80
CA GLN A 393 15.68 -26.80 -3.18
C GLN A 393 16.49 -25.55 -2.93
N THR A 394 17.51 -25.69 -2.09
CA THR A 394 18.36 -24.62 -1.55
C THR A 394 18.76 -23.57 -2.59
N ILE A 395 19.06 -24.01 -3.83
CA ILE A 395 19.39 -23.14 -4.96
C ILE A 395 18.22 -22.24 -5.35
N SER A 396 17.02 -22.79 -5.58
CA SER A 396 15.87 -22.00 -5.99
C SER A 396 15.46 -20.97 -4.94
N TYR A 397 15.73 -21.22 -3.65
CA TYR A 397 15.53 -20.23 -2.60
C TYR A 397 16.54 -19.08 -2.73
N ILE A 398 17.83 -19.40 -2.85
CA ILE A 398 18.89 -18.40 -3.00
C ILE A 398 18.70 -17.57 -4.30
N GLU A 399 18.32 -18.21 -5.40
CA GLU A 399 18.04 -17.55 -6.70
C GLU A 399 16.86 -16.56 -6.65
N ARG A 400 15.91 -16.73 -5.72
CA ARG A 400 14.75 -15.84 -5.58
C ARG A 400 15.01 -14.67 -4.64
N ILE A 401 16.01 -14.74 -3.75
CA ILE A 401 16.34 -13.67 -2.79
C ILE A 401 16.63 -12.32 -3.46
N PRO A 402 17.41 -12.22 -4.56
CA PRO A 402 17.67 -10.94 -5.22
C PRO A 402 16.40 -10.16 -5.61
N GLN A 403 15.30 -10.86 -5.89
CA GLN A 403 14.03 -10.25 -6.30
C GLN A 403 13.25 -9.60 -5.14
N VAL A 404 13.66 -9.86 -3.90
CA VAL A 404 13.06 -9.32 -2.66
C VAL A 404 14.13 -8.88 -1.66
N LEU A 405 15.30 -8.46 -2.16
CA LEU A 405 16.51 -8.24 -1.35
C LEU A 405 16.26 -7.21 -0.24
N SER A 406 15.55 -6.12 -0.53
CA SER A 406 15.32 -5.06 0.45
C SER A 406 14.47 -5.53 1.64
N ALA A 407 13.48 -6.40 1.38
CA ALA A 407 12.68 -7.03 2.42
C ALA A 407 13.49 -8.03 3.26
N VAL A 408 14.33 -8.84 2.59
CA VAL A 408 15.21 -9.80 3.27
C VAL A 408 16.20 -9.07 4.16
N GLU A 409 16.88 -8.03 3.67
CA GLU A 409 17.77 -7.18 4.46
C GLU A 409 17.06 -6.59 5.68
N SER A 410 15.93 -5.91 5.45
CA SER A 410 15.12 -5.29 6.51
C SER A 410 14.70 -6.30 7.59
N ALA A 411 14.29 -7.50 7.17
CA ALA A 411 13.85 -8.55 8.09
C ALA A 411 15.04 -9.22 8.81
N LEU A 412 16.17 -9.44 8.16
CA LEU A 412 17.37 -9.98 8.81
C LEU A 412 17.97 -9.00 9.82
N TYR A 413 18.05 -7.71 9.49
CA TYR A 413 18.49 -6.68 10.45
C TYR A 413 17.56 -6.61 11.67
N ALA A 414 16.27 -6.82 11.46
CA ALA A 414 15.28 -6.89 12.52
C ALA A 414 15.44 -8.13 13.42
N LEU A 415 15.79 -9.28 12.83
CA LEU A 415 16.04 -10.52 13.55
C LEU A 415 17.34 -10.43 14.36
N GLY A 416 18.34 -9.75 13.81
CA GLY A 416 19.71 -9.71 14.33
C GLY A 416 20.56 -10.83 13.73
N ASP A 417 21.82 -10.51 13.47
CA ASP A 417 22.78 -11.43 12.84
C ASP A 417 22.93 -12.73 13.66
N GLY A 418 22.86 -13.87 12.99
CA GLY A 418 22.96 -15.21 13.58
C GLY A 418 21.74 -15.71 14.37
N ASN A 419 20.75 -14.85 14.67
CA ASN A 419 19.56 -15.25 15.44
C ASN A 419 18.64 -16.20 14.68
N TRP A 420 18.83 -16.35 13.35
CA TRP A 420 18.12 -17.36 12.56
C TRP A 420 18.50 -18.81 12.90
N LYS A 421 19.55 -19.05 13.70
CA LYS A 421 19.96 -20.39 14.15
C LYS A 421 19.24 -20.93 15.40
N MET A 422 18.26 -20.19 15.95
CA MET A 422 17.30 -20.62 16.99
C MET A 422 17.83 -21.66 18.00
N GLY A 423 18.83 -21.30 18.80
CA GLY A 423 19.21 -22.09 19.98
C GLY A 423 20.34 -23.11 19.81
N GLU A 424 21.10 -23.11 18.71
CA GLU A 424 22.34 -23.91 18.56
C GLU A 424 23.50 -23.45 19.48
N GLY A 425 23.23 -22.76 20.58
CA GLY A 425 24.24 -22.38 21.57
C GLY A 425 25.16 -21.23 21.16
N VAL A 426 24.93 -20.59 20.01
CA VAL A 426 25.62 -19.33 19.65
C VAL A 426 25.01 -18.21 20.51
N GLN A 427 25.60 -18.00 21.68
CA GLN A 427 25.47 -16.71 22.38
C GLN A 427 25.97 -15.64 21.40
N VAL A 428 25.14 -14.61 21.18
CA VAL A 428 25.54 -13.39 20.47
C VAL A 428 26.56 -12.66 21.35
N GLY A 429 27.80 -13.17 21.40
CA GLY A 429 28.95 -12.32 21.59
C GLY A 429 29.02 -11.44 20.36
N LYS A 430 29.22 -10.13 20.56
CA LYS A 430 29.65 -9.18 19.50
C LYS A 430 30.45 -9.95 18.46
N GLY A 431 29.93 -10.00 17.22
CA GLY A 431 30.58 -10.71 16.13
C GLY A 431 32.09 -10.47 16.16
N SER A 432 32.86 -11.55 15.99
CA SER A 432 34.28 -11.44 15.70
C SER A 432 34.45 -10.39 14.61
N LYS A 433 35.30 -9.42 14.88
CA LYS A 433 35.49 -8.17 14.15
C LYS A 433 36.09 -8.34 12.74
N ASP A 434 36.00 -9.54 12.17
CA ASP A 434 36.78 -10.02 11.03
C ASP A 434 35.92 -10.53 9.85
N ASP A 435 34.59 -10.38 9.86
CA ASP A 435 33.76 -10.74 8.69
C ASP A 435 33.21 -9.46 8.03
N ASP A 436 33.79 -9.11 6.88
CA ASP A 436 33.52 -7.91 6.06
C ASP A 436 32.22 -8.02 5.23
N GLY A 437 31.37 -9.02 5.52
CA GLY A 437 30.19 -9.36 4.73
C GLY A 437 28.89 -8.66 5.15
N THR A 438 27.95 -8.52 4.22
CA THR A 438 26.59 -8.04 4.55
C THR A 438 25.82 -9.09 5.38
N ILE A 439 24.79 -8.66 6.13
CA ILE A 439 23.95 -9.58 6.91
C ILE A 439 23.28 -10.67 6.05
N VAL A 440 23.03 -10.33 4.77
CA VAL A 440 22.49 -11.27 3.78
C VAL A 440 23.55 -12.32 3.43
N GLU A 441 24.79 -11.91 3.17
CA GLU A 441 25.90 -12.85 2.91
C GLU A 441 26.12 -13.82 4.08
N HIS A 442 26.03 -13.36 5.33
CA HIS A 442 26.11 -14.24 6.51
C HIS A 442 24.96 -15.27 6.52
N PHE A 443 23.74 -14.83 6.21
CA PHE A 443 22.59 -15.72 6.13
C PHE A 443 22.72 -16.74 4.98
N ILE A 444 23.18 -16.32 3.80
CA ILE A 444 23.44 -17.22 2.66
C ILE A 444 24.55 -18.22 3.01
N HIS A 445 25.61 -17.77 3.67
CA HIS A 445 26.68 -18.64 4.16
C HIS A 445 26.12 -19.76 5.06
N ASP A 446 25.24 -19.39 5.98
CA ASP A 446 24.61 -20.34 6.90
C ASP A 446 23.66 -21.31 6.21
N ILE A 447 22.93 -20.87 5.20
CA ILE A 447 22.12 -21.75 4.35
C ILE A 447 23.03 -22.79 3.65
N VAL A 448 24.08 -22.33 2.99
CA VAL A 448 24.99 -23.18 2.21
C VAL A 448 25.73 -24.17 3.11
N THR A 449 26.27 -23.73 4.24
CA THR A 449 26.96 -24.60 5.19
C THR A 449 26.02 -25.60 5.85
N THR A 450 24.78 -25.20 6.15
CA THR A 450 23.74 -26.12 6.65
C THR A 450 23.39 -27.17 5.61
N ALA A 451 23.26 -26.82 4.33
CA ALA A 451 23.03 -27.76 3.25
C ALA A 451 24.19 -28.75 3.09
N ILE A 452 25.44 -28.27 3.10
CA ILE A 452 26.65 -29.12 3.03
C ILE A 452 26.71 -30.09 4.22
N SER A 453 26.46 -29.61 5.44
CA SER A 453 26.44 -30.43 6.66
C SER A 453 25.35 -31.51 6.62
N SER A 454 24.17 -31.13 6.12
CA SER A 454 23.02 -32.04 5.95
C SER A 454 23.34 -33.15 4.94
N LEU A 455 23.95 -32.80 3.80
CA LEU A 455 24.41 -33.78 2.80
C LEU A 455 25.48 -34.74 3.35
N ASN A 456 26.43 -34.22 4.12
CA ASN A 456 27.44 -35.05 4.79
C ASN A 456 26.80 -36.03 5.78
N THR A 457 25.77 -35.59 6.52
CA THR A 457 25.04 -36.43 7.48
C THR A 457 24.31 -37.57 6.77
N VAL A 458 23.63 -37.28 5.66
CA VAL A 458 22.99 -38.31 4.81
C VAL A 458 24.02 -39.30 4.26
N SER A 459 25.14 -38.80 3.73
CA SER A 459 26.20 -39.64 3.17
C SER A 459 26.82 -40.59 4.20
N ARG A 460 27.03 -40.13 5.45
CA ARG A 460 27.54 -40.96 6.56
C ARG A 460 26.53 -42.00 7.05
N GLY A 461 25.23 -41.72 6.97
CA GLY A 461 24.15 -42.64 7.34
C GLY A 461 23.89 -43.75 6.31
N ALA A 462 24.52 -43.67 5.14
CA ALA A 462 24.31 -44.61 4.05
C ALA A 462 24.89 -46.01 4.33
N ARG A 463 24.17 -47.06 3.92
CA ARG A 463 24.60 -48.45 4.13
C ARG A 463 25.76 -48.89 3.24
N ARG A 464 25.95 -48.24 2.08
CA ARG A 464 26.96 -48.61 1.09
C ARG A 464 27.93 -47.43 0.86
N PRO A 465 29.13 -47.43 1.45
CA PRO A 465 30.05 -46.30 1.37
C PRO A 465 30.46 -45.86 -0.05
N PRO A 466 30.70 -46.78 -1.02
CA PRO A 466 31.03 -46.36 -2.39
C PRO A 466 29.90 -45.56 -3.06
N PHE A 467 28.64 -45.98 -2.88
CA PHE A 467 27.48 -45.26 -3.43
C PHE A 467 27.25 -43.92 -2.71
N SER A 468 27.52 -43.85 -1.40
CA SER A 468 27.35 -42.61 -0.65
C SER A 468 28.40 -41.54 -0.99
N SER A 469 29.59 -41.97 -1.42
CA SER A 469 30.61 -41.07 -1.95
C SER A 469 30.21 -40.45 -3.30
N VAL A 470 29.58 -41.25 -4.19
CA VAL A 470 29.04 -40.77 -5.47
C VAL A 470 27.87 -39.81 -5.22
N PHE A 471 26.95 -40.18 -4.34
CA PHE A 471 25.83 -39.32 -3.92
C PHE A 471 26.32 -37.95 -3.41
N LEU A 472 27.33 -37.94 -2.52
CA LEU A 472 27.84 -36.70 -1.95
C LEU A 472 28.53 -35.85 -3.01
N LEU A 473 29.32 -36.47 -3.89
CA LEU A 473 29.97 -35.80 -5.00
C LEU A 473 28.95 -35.16 -5.94
N ASN A 474 27.91 -35.89 -6.34
CA ASN A 474 26.86 -35.37 -7.23
C ASN A 474 26.15 -34.16 -6.63
N ASN A 475 25.69 -34.25 -5.38
CA ASN A 475 24.95 -33.17 -4.73
C ASN A 475 25.81 -31.92 -4.48
N ILE A 476 27.05 -32.08 -4.03
CA ILE A 476 27.96 -30.95 -3.80
C ILE A 476 28.40 -30.30 -5.12
N SER A 477 28.65 -31.11 -6.15
CA SER A 477 28.95 -30.59 -7.49
C SER A 477 27.77 -29.80 -8.05
N TYR A 478 26.55 -30.30 -7.88
CA TYR A 478 25.33 -29.62 -8.30
C TYR A 478 25.15 -28.26 -7.61
N LEU A 479 25.30 -28.21 -6.27
CA LEU A 479 25.28 -26.95 -5.51
C LEU A 479 26.34 -25.96 -6.00
N ARG A 480 27.58 -26.43 -6.20
CA ARG A 480 28.68 -25.60 -6.69
C ARG A 480 28.44 -25.09 -8.10
N GLN A 481 27.92 -25.94 -9.00
CA GLN A 481 27.65 -25.58 -10.38
C GLN A 481 26.61 -24.45 -10.45
N HIS A 482 25.47 -24.63 -9.77
CA HIS A 482 24.36 -23.69 -9.86
C HIS A 482 24.46 -22.45 -8.98
N LEU A 483 25.33 -22.43 -7.97
CA LEU A 483 25.55 -21.22 -7.17
C LEU A 483 26.79 -20.43 -7.60
N LEU A 484 27.86 -21.10 -8.02
CA LEU A 484 29.17 -20.46 -8.21
C LEU A 484 29.64 -20.42 -9.67
N LEU A 485 29.47 -21.51 -10.44
CA LEU A 485 30.02 -21.57 -11.80
C LEU A 485 29.05 -21.04 -12.86
N GLN A 486 27.79 -21.45 -12.79
CA GLN A 486 26.74 -21.16 -13.75
C GLN A 486 25.39 -20.90 -13.05
N PRO A 487 25.28 -19.82 -12.24
CA PRO A 487 23.99 -19.45 -11.66
C PRO A 487 23.03 -18.93 -12.74
N LYS A 488 21.73 -19.20 -12.57
CA LYS A 488 20.69 -18.68 -13.48
C LYS A 488 20.60 -17.16 -13.45
N ASP A 489 20.86 -16.57 -12.28
CA ASP A 489 20.90 -15.13 -12.08
C ASP A 489 22.30 -14.72 -11.58
N ALA A 490 22.96 -13.83 -12.32
CA ALA A 490 24.30 -13.36 -11.99
C ALA A 490 24.37 -12.62 -10.64
N SER A 491 23.25 -12.07 -10.16
CA SER A 491 23.16 -11.39 -8.86
C SER A 491 23.39 -12.34 -7.67
N VAL A 492 23.21 -13.65 -7.85
CA VAL A 492 23.52 -14.64 -6.81
C VAL A 492 24.99 -14.61 -6.43
N ILE A 493 25.90 -14.40 -7.40
CA ILE A 493 27.35 -14.36 -7.15
C ILE A 493 27.70 -13.22 -6.20
N SER A 494 27.04 -12.06 -6.34
CA SER A 494 27.27 -10.92 -5.43
C SER A 494 26.78 -11.15 -4.00
N LEU A 495 25.91 -12.14 -3.78
CA LEU A 495 25.44 -12.51 -2.44
C LEU A 495 26.31 -13.57 -1.75
N LEU A 496 27.31 -14.12 -2.45
CA LEU A 496 28.22 -15.13 -1.90
C LEU A 496 29.47 -14.46 -1.32
N SER A 497 29.63 -14.55 0.00
CA SER A 497 30.88 -14.13 0.65
C SER A 497 32.08 -14.98 0.17
N PRO A 498 33.32 -14.47 0.27
CA PRO A 498 34.53 -15.25 0.01
C PRO A 498 34.58 -16.54 0.83
N SER A 499 34.12 -16.49 2.08
CA SER A 499 33.99 -17.65 2.97
C SER A 499 33.03 -18.72 2.42
N THR A 500 31.88 -18.30 1.86
CA THR A 500 30.91 -19.20 1.24
C THR A 500 31.47 -19.88 -0.01
N THR A 501 32.20 -19.13 -0.82
CA THR A 501 32.91 -19.65 -2.00
C THR A 501 33.95 -20.70 -1.61
N GLU A 502 34.77 -20.43 -0.60
CA GLU A 502 35.77 -21.38 -0.12
C GLU A 502 35.12 -22.63 0.50
N ALA A 503 34.01 -22.47 1.24
CA ALA A 503 33.26 -23.60 1.80
C ALA A 503 32.75 -24.56 0.71
N LEU A 504 32.18 -24.04 -0.38
CA LEU A 504 31.72 -24.84 -1.53
C LEU A 504 32.89 -25.57 -2.22
N ASN A 505 33.99 -24.85 -2.49
CA ASN A 505 35.18 -25.43 -3.15
C ASN A 505 35.87 -26.47 -2.25
N SER A 506 35.96 -26.22 -0.95
CA SER A 506 36.50 -27.16 0.05
C SER A 506 35.62 -28.41 0.18
N ALA A 507 34.30 -28.25 0.22
CA ALA A 507 33.36 -29.37 0.24
C ALA A 507 33.47 -30.23 -1.03
N PHE A 508 33.60 -29.60 -2.20
CA PHE A 508 33.80 -30.33 -3.47
C PHE A 508 35.11 -31.12 -3.48
N ARG A 509 36.23 -30.50 -3.06
CA ARG A 509 37.52 -31.20 -2.94
C ARG A 509 37.43 -32.41 -2.01
N THR A 510 36.75 -32.24 -0.86
CA THR A 510 36.56 -33.31 0.12
C THR A 510 35.69 -34.44 -0.43
N ALA A 511 34.57 -34.11 -1.09
CA ALA A 511 33.68 -35.10 -1.69
C ALA A 511 34.36 -35.86 -2.83
N LYS A 512 35.12 -35.16 -3.68
CA LYS A 512 35.93 -35.75 -4.74
C LYS A 512 37.00 -36.69 -4.17
N ALA A 513 37.75 -36.26 -3.16
CA ALA A 513 38.75 -37.12 -2.51
C ALA A 513 38.10 -38.38 -1.89
N GLY A 514 36.95 -38.25 -1.23
CA GLY A 514 36.20 -39.38 -0.68
C GLY A 514 35.71 -40.35 -1.75
N TYR A 515 35.30 -39.85 -2.93
CA TYR A 515 34.94 -40.68 -4.08
C TYR A 515 36.14 -41.48 -4.60
N PHE A 516 37.29 -40.83 -4.79
CA PHE A 516 38.53 -41.52 -5.21
C PHE A 516 38.97 -42.57 -4.18
N ASP A 517 38.93 -42.23 -2.89
CA ASP A 517 39.35 -43.14 -1.82
C ASP A 517 38.44 -44.37 -1.75
N LEU A 518 37.11 -44.20 -1.71
CA LEU A 518 36.19 -45.31 -1.51
C LEU A 518 35.98 -46.18 -2.76
N ASN A 519 36.15 -45.62 -3.97
CA ASN A 519 35.97 -46.38 -5.21
C ASN A 519 37.29 -46.94 -5.75
N PHE A 520 38.37 -46.16 -5.76
CA PHE A 520 39.59 -46.51 -6.49
C PHE A 520 40.75 -46.91 -5.56
N SER A 521 40.83 -46.44 -4.31
CA SER A 521 41.92 -46.82 -3.38
C SER A 521 42.02 -48.35 -3.17
N PRO A 522 40.93 -49.12 -2.97
CA PRO A 522 41.01 -50.58 -2.83
C PRO A 522 41.60 -51.26 -4.07
N LEU A 523 41.28 -50.74 -5.26
CA LEU A 523 41.84 -51.21 -6.52
C LEU A 523 43.34 -50.91 -6.58
N MET A 524 43.75 -49.68 -6.24
CA MET A 524 45.14 -49.24 -6.26
C MET A 524 46.02 -49.98 -5.25
N GLN A 525 45.49 -50.31 -4.06
CA GLN A 525 46.22 -51.09 -3.05
C GLN A 525 46.63 -52.48 -3.56
N THR A 526 45.87 -53.08 -4.47
CA THR A 526 46.26 -54.36 -5.09
C THR A 526 47.48 -54.25 -6.01
N LEU A 527 47.74 -53.04 -6.54
CA LEU A 527 48.85 -52.74 -7.44
C LEU A 527 50.10 -52.28 -6.68
N THR A 528 49.99 -52.00 -5.38
CA THR A 528 51.12 -51.62 -4.54
C THR A 528 51.96 -52.84 -4.17
N ASP A 529 53.28 -52.71 -4.26
CA ASP A 529 54.21 -53.76 -3.86
C ASP A 529 54.53 -53.65 -2.36
N ASP A 530 54.18 -54.68 -1.59
CA ASP A 530 54.55 -54.77 -0.19
C ASP A 530 56.00 -55.30 -0.07
N PRO A 531 56.84 -54.78 0.85
CA PRO A 531 58.22 -55.26 1.01
C PRO A 531 58.32 -56.77 1.29
N LYS A 532 57.25 -57.37 1.85
CA LYS A 532 57.12 -58.80 2.15
C LYS A 532 56.84 -59.67 0.92
N ASP A 533 56.46 -59.08 -0.21
CA ASP A 533 56.03 -59.82 -1.42
C ASP A 533 57.17 -60.19 -2.36
N LYS A 534 58.42 -59.83 -2.03
CA LYS A 534 59.55 -59.80 -2.96
C LYS A 534 59.98 -61.15 -3.57
N SER A 535 59.38 -62.29 -3.21
CA SER A 535 59.83 -63.61 -3.69
C SER A 535 58.72 -64.61 -4.10
N ASN A 536 57.44 -64.30 -3.89
CA ASN A 536 56.39 -65.32 -4.05
C ASN A 536 55.55 -65.12 -5.34
N LYS A 537 55.82 -65.92 -6.38
CA LYS A 537 55.08 -65.92 -7.66
C LYS A 537 53.57 -66.18 -7.48
N GLY A 538 53.16 -66.81 -6.37
CA GLY A 538 51.74 -66.99 -6.01
C GLY A 538 51.02 -65.69 -5.68
N VAL A 539 51.69 -64.75 -5.00
CA VAL A 539 51.11 -63.47 -4.55
C VAL A 539 50.79 -62.56 -5.73
N ALA A 540 51.63 -62.52 -6.76
CA ALA A 540 51.37 -61.74 -7.97
C ALA A 540 50.10 -62.20 -8.70
N LYS A 541 49.85 -63.51 -8.75
CA LYS A 541 48.65 -64.10 -9.38
C LYS A 541 47.38 -63.74 -8.61
N GLU A 542 47.45 -63.78 -7.28
CA GLU A 542 46.34 -63.39 -6.40
C GLU A 542 46.03 -61.91 -6.53
N LYS A 543 47.06 -61.04 -6.59
CA LYS A 543 46.90 -59.61 -6.83
C LYS A 543 46.21 -59.29 -8.16
N PHE A 544 46.60 -59.93 -9.26
CA PHE A 544 45.90 -59.75 -10.54
C PHE A 544 44.45 -60.21 -10.49
N THR A 545 44.17 -61.35 -9.86
CA THR A 545 42.80 -61.87 -9.74
C THR A 545 41.94 -60.89 -8.94
N ARG A 546 42.43 -60.47 -7.77
CA ARG A 546 41.76 -59.50 -6.89
C ARG A 546 41.59 -58.13 -7.57
N PHE A 547 42.57 -57.66 -8.33
CA PHE A 547 42.45 -56.41 -9.10
C PHE A 547 41.29 -56.49 -10.09
N PHE A 548 41.22 -57.53 -10.92
CA PHE A 548 40.15 -57.64 -11.90
C PHE A 548 38.78 -57.88 -11.28
N ASP A 549 38.69 -58.61 -10.18
CA ASP A 549 37.42 -58.82 -9.48
C ASP A 549 36.90 -57.49 -8.88
N LEU A 550 37.78 -56.69 -8.25
CA LEU A 550 37.44 -55.35 -7.76
C LEU A 550 37.13 -54.37 -8.90
N PHE A 551 37.82 -54.49 -10.03
CA PHE A 551 37.60 -53.68 -11.22
C PHE A 551 36.23 -53.98 -11.84
N ASP A 552 35.85 -55.26 -11.95
CA ASP A 552 34.53 -55.67 -12.43
C ASP A 552 33.41 -55.18 -11.50
N GLU A 553 33.60 -55.30 -10.18
CA GLU A 553 32.68 -54.74 -9.20
C GLU A 553 32.58 -53.21 -9.32
N LEU A 554 33.69 -52.52 -9.59
CA LEU A 554 33.71 -51.07 -9.83
C LEU A 554 32.92 -50.69 -11.08
N LEU A 555 33.15 -51.39 -12.20
CA LEU A 555 32.43 -51.16 -13.45
C LEU A 555 30.93 -51.41 -13.29
N GLU A 556 30.56 -52.48 -12.58
CA GLU A 556 29.16 -52.80 -12.31
C GLU A 556 28.51 -51.73 -11.42
N ARG A 557 29.18 -51.30 -10.34
CA ARG A 557 28.71 -50.21 -9.48
C ARG A 557 28.46 -48.92 -10.27
N HIS A 558 29.40 -48.48 -11.10
CA HIS A 558 29.28 -47.25 -11.90
C HIS A 558 28.25 -47.34 -13.04
N LYS A 559 27.80 -48.53 -13.43
CA LYS A 559 26.64 -48.67 -14.33
C LYS A 559 25.33 -48.29 -13.64
N PHE A 560 25.23 -48.54 -12.32
CA PHE A 560 24.05 -48.21 -11.52
C PHE A 560 24.16 -46.85 -10.81
N ALA A 561 25.40 -46.40 -10.57
CA ALA A 561 25.76 -45.16 -9.90
C ALA A 561 26.21 -44.10 -10.92
N GLY A 562 25.28 -43.33 -11.48
CA GLY A 562 25.59 -42.18 -12.33
C GLY A 562 26.45 -41.15 -11.59
N VAL A 563 27.61 -40.81 -12.14
CA VAL A 563 28.55 -39.82 -11.59
C VAL A 563 28.42 -38.53 -12.42
N LEU A 564 28.07 -37.42 -11.77
CA LEU A 564 28.01 -36.08 -12.38
C LEU A 564 27.21 -36.02 -13.71
N GLU A 565 26.02 -36.63 -13.75
CA GLU A 565 25.19 -36.64 -14.96
C GLU A 565 24.78 -35.23 -15.44
N GLU A 566 24.60 -34.30 -14.51
CA GLU A 566 24.23 -32.90 -14.78
C GLU A 566 25.43 -32.00 -15.15
N ASP A 567 26.67 -32.49 -15.06
CA ASP A 567 27.88 -31.74 -15.38
C ASP A 567 28.86 -32.58 -16.24
N PRO A 568 28.65 -32.61 -17.56
CA PRO A 568 29.48 -33.41 -18.47
C PRO A 568 30.96 -32.98 -18.47
N GLN A 569 31.24 -31.71 -18.20
CA GLN A 569 32.60 -31.19 -18.18
C GLN A 569 33.35 -31.71 -16.95
N ALA A 570 32.78 -31.52 -15.75
CA ALA A 570 33.39 -32.04 -14.53
C ALA A 570 33.45 -33.57 -14.53
N ARG A 571 32.48 -34.24 -15.14
CA ARG A 571 32.50 -35.70 -15.35
C ARG A 571 33.70 -36.15 -16.20
N ALA A 572 33.97 -35.45 -17.30
CA ALA A 572 35.12 -35.73 -18.15
C ALA A 572 36.45 -35.51 -17.40
N GLU A 573 36.57 -34.41 -16.65
CA GLU A 573 37.75 -34.11 -15.82
C GLU A 573 38.01 -35.20 -14.77
N ILE A 574 36.97 -35.68 -14.08
CA ILE A 574 37.10 -36.81 -13.14
C ILE A 574 37.52 -38.09 -13.88
N GLY A 575 36.98 -38.34 -15.06
CA GLY A 575 37.34 -39.49 -15.88
C GLY A 575 38.82 -39.49 -16.27
N ASP A 576 39.33 -38.36 -16.73
CA ASP A 576 40.74 -38.22 -17.09
C ASP A 576 41.66 -38.37 -15.87
N GLU A 577 41.29 -37.82 -14.71
CA GLU A 577 42.04 -38.03 -13.45
C GLU A 577 42.07 -39.50 -13.00
N VAL A 578 40.94 -40.21 -13.11
CA VAL A 578 40.87 -41.65 -12.83
C VAL A 578 41.80 -42.43 -13.75
N ILE A 579 41.84 -42.08 -15.04
CA ILE A 579 42.73 -42.72 -16.02
C ILE A 579 44.20 -42.44 -15.69
N MET A 580 44.54 -41.19 -15.39
CA MET A 580 45.89 -40.78 -14.99
C MET A 580 46.35 -41.48 -13.70
N LEU A 581 45.42 -41.86 -12.81
CA LEU A 581 45.71 -42.59 -11.59
C LEU A 581 45.92 -44.09 -11.84
N VAL A 582 44.94 -44.75 -12.48
CA VAL A 582 44.86 -46.22 -12.56
C VAL A 582 45.76 -46.78 -13.65
N VAL A 583 45.74 -46.20 -14.85
CA VAL A 583 46.40 -46.79 -16.04
C VAL A 583 47.92 -46.85 -15.88
N PRO A 584 48.64 -45.77 -15.51
CA PRO A 584 50.09 -45.84 -15.35
C PRO A 584 50.53 -46.80 -14.24
N SER A 585 49.76 -46.89 -13.16
CA SER A 585 50.04 -47.79 -12.03
C SER A 585 49.85 -49.25 -12.43
N PHE A 586 48.77 -49.56 -13.15
CA PHE A 586 48.52 -50.90 -13.68
C PHE A 586 49.57 -51.30 -14.73
N GLN A 587 49.96 -50.39 -15.61
CA GLN A 587 51.01 -50.63 -16.61
C GLN A 587 52.36 -50.93 -15.96
N ARG A 588 52.78 -50.12 -14.98
CA ARG A 588 54.03 -50.34 -14.23
C ARG A 588 54.02 -51.66 -13.47
N PHE A 589 52.92 -51.98 -12.79
CA PHE A 589 52.78 -53.26 -12.08
C PHE A 589 52.85 -54.44 -13.05
N THR A 590 52.12 -54.36 -14.18
CA THR A 590 52.08 -55.41 -15.20
C THR A 590 53.45 -55.64 -15.82
N GLN A 591 54.17 -54.59 -16.18
CA GLN A 591 55.52 -54.70 -16.75
C GLN A 591 56.48 -55.34 -15.74
N LYS A 592 56.49 -54.85 -14.50
CA LYS A 592 57.35 -55.37 -13.43
C LYS A 592 57.11 -56.84 -13.10
N GLN A 593 55.86 -57.31 -13.14
CA GLN A 593 55.55 -58.72 -12.90
C GLN A 593 55.87 -59.61 -14.11
N LYS A 594 55.73 -59.09 -15.35
CA LYS A 594 56.18 -59.77 -16.56
C LYS A 594 57.70 -60.00 -16.54
N ASP A 595 58.47 -58.97 -16.17
CA ASP A 595 59.93 -59.05 -16.07
C ASP A 595 60.40 -60.08 -15.02
N LYS A 596 59.56 -60.38 -14.01
CA LYS A 596 59.83 -61.38 -12.96
C LYS A 596 59.39 -62.81 -13.31
N GLU A 597 58.87 -63.04 -14.52
CA GLU A 597 58.31 -64.34 -14.95
C GLU A 597 57.35 -64.96 -13.92
N PHE A 598 56.38 -64.19 -13.45
CA PHE A 598 55.48 -64.62 -12.36
C PHE A 598 54.62 -65.85 -12.70
N SER A 599 54.43 -66.18 -13.98
CA SER A 599 53.63 -67.32 -14.44
C SER A 599 54.13 -67.86 -15.77
N LYS A 600 54.06 -69.20 -15.95
CA LYS A 600 54.26 -69.87 -17.25
C LYS A 600 53.15 -69.57 -18.26
N ASN A 601 51.99 -69.10 -17.78
CA ASN A 601 50.88 -68.69 -18.63
C ASN A 601 50.28 -67.36 -18.11
N PRO A 602 50.90 -66.20 -18.44
CA PRO A 602 50.47 -64.89 -17.96
C PRO A 602 49.04 -64.50 -18.40
N GLN A 603 48.62 -64.95 -19.58
CA GLN A 603 47.29 -64.65 -20.15
C GLN A 603 46.13 -65.19 -19.31
N LYS A 604 46.37 -66.23 -18.48
CA LYS A 604 45.35 -66.75 -17.56
C LYS A 604 45.01 -65.77 -16.43
N TYR A 605 45.94 -64.91 -16.06
CA TYR A 605 45.81 -64.00 -14.90
C TYR A 605 45.62 -62.54 -15.32
N ILE A 606 46.22 -62.13 -16.44
CA ILE A 606 46.03 -60.81 -17.04
C ILE A 606 44.80 -60.88 -17.94
N LYS A 607 43.60 -60.65 -17.37
CA LYS A 607 42.32 -60.78 -18.08
C LYS A 607 42.11 -59.72 -19.17
N ARG A 608 42.71 -58.53 -19.05
CA ARG A 608 42.55 -57.38 -19.97
C ARG A 608 43.88 -56.67 -20.20
N SER A 609 44.06 -56.07 -21.39
CA SER A 609 45.25 -55.26 -21.67
C SER A 609 45.19 -53.89 -20.96
N THR A 610 46.31 -53.15 -20.98
CA THR A 610 46.36 -51.77 -20.48
C THR A 610 45.42 -50.85 -21.26
N GLU A 611 45.33 -51.04 -22.57
CA GLU A 611 44.44 -50.30 -23.46
C GLU A 611 42.97 -50.63 -23.21
N ASP A 612 42.66 -51.91 -22.95
CA ASP A 612 41.29 -52.35 -22.61
C ASP A 612 40.81 -51.74 -21.28
N VAL A 613 41.68 -51.68 -20.26
CA VAL A 613 41.37 -51.06 -18.97
C VAL A 613 41.12 -49.56 -19.15
N GLU A 614 41.96 -48.87 -19.93
CA GLU A 614 41.75 -47.45 -20.26
C GLU A 614 40.41 -47.23 -20.99
N ALA A 615 40.12 -48.03 -22.02
CA ALA A 615 38.88 -47.92 -22.79
C ALA A 615 37.63 -48.14 -21.92
N GLN A 616 37.67 -49.10 -21.00
CA GLN A 616 36.58 -49.34 -20.06
C GLN A 616 36.39 -48.19 -19.07
N LEU A 617 37.48 -47.63 -18.53
CA LEU A 617 37.43 -46.46 -17.66
C LEU A 617 36.89 -45.23 -18.40
N ARG A 618 37.34 -44.95 -19.62
CA ARG A 618 36.80 -43.86 -20.45
C ARG A 618 35.30 -44.01 -20.69
N ASN A 619 34.84 -45.24 -20.94
CA ASN A 619 33.43 -45.52 -21.18
C ASN A 619 32.54 -45.14 -19.98
N LEU A 620 33.02 -45.34 -18.74
CA LEU A 620 32.28 -44.99 -17.52
C LEU A 620 31.85 -43.52 -17.46
N PHE A 621 32.70 -42.62 -17.94
CA PHE A 621 32.49 -41.16 -17.83
C PHE A 621 32.02 -40.51 -19.14
N SER A 622 31.86 -41.31 -20.20
CA SER A 622 31.43 -40.86 -21.54
C SER A 622 29.93 -40.97 -21.78
N ARG A 623 29.22 -41.76 -20.98
CA ARG A 623 27.75 -41.77 -20.89
C ARG A 623 27.34 -40.58 -20.07
#